data_AF-A0A369QQQ3-F1
#
_entry.id   AF-A0A369QQQ3-F1
#
_cell.length_a   1.000
_cell.length_b   1.000
_cell.length_c   1.000
_cell.angle_alpha   90.00
_cell.angle_beta   90.00
_cell.angle_gamma   90.00
#
_symmetry.space_group_name_H-M   'P 1'
#
loop_
_entity.id
_entity.type
_entity.pdbx_description
1 polymer ?
#
loop_
_entity_poly.entity_id
_entity_poly.type
_entity_poly.pdbx_seq_one_letter_code
_entity_poly.pdbx_strand_id
1 'polypeptide(L)'
;MSYDRLRLYDAGRFHDTELPDWYREAERLSETEHVDFHRAFDRVLDCEHTLLTEDGMLGGALEIRFWPSEIHGVFVMIDTPLSFVEHVIVPNPADWLPFLSRYLAPLIGVANQSSLIALHGRIGNAFIAWARHGKGTHIGRETGESRIDLDNDRDRRRAQQARAAMERERQEGRA
;
A
#
# COMPACT_ATOMS: atom_id res chain seq x y z
N MET A 1 16.14 1.27 6.80
CA MET A 1 16.22 0.72 5.42
C MET A 1 16.99 1.75 4.62
N SER A 2 18.09 1.37 3.98
CA SER A 2 18.90 2.30 3.18
C SER A 2 18.57 2.08 1.71
N TYR A 3 18.05 3.12 1.05
CA TYR A 3 17.98 3.14 -0.40
C TYR A 3 19.37 3.46 -0.92
N ASP A 4 19.96 2.66 -1.80
CA ASP A 4 21.29 3.00 -2.34
C ASP A 4 21.21 4.09 -3.43
N ARG A 5 20.02 4.29 -4.01
CA ARG A 5 19.76 5.20 -5.13
C ARG A 5 18.40 5.86 -4.99
N LEU A 6 18.28 7.05 -5.58
CA LEU A 6 17.04 7.82 -5.66
C LEU A 6 16.56 7.89 -7.11
N ARG A 7 15.24 7.88 -7.34
CA ARG A 7 14.72 8.17 -8.68
C ARG A 7 14.62 9.67 -8.91
N LEU A 8 15.08 10.10 -10.08
CA LEU A 8 15.00 11.48 -10.54
C LEU A 8 14.06 11.53 -11.75
N TYR A 9 13.15 12.49 -11.74
CA TYR A 9 12.28 12.80 -12.87
C TYR A 9 12.65 14.16 -13.47
N ASP A 10 13.10 14.14 -14.71
CA ASP A 10 13.56 15.33 -15.44
C ASP A 10 13.22 15.19 -16.92
N ALA A 11 12.77 16.29 -17.54
CA ALA A 11 12.43 16.36 -18.96
C ALA A 11 11.52 15.20 -19.44
N GLY A 12 10.55 14.82 -18.60
CA GLY A 12 9.57 13.78 -18.93
C GLY A 12 10.04 12.34 -18.73
N ARG A 13 11.21 12.10 -18.13
CA ARG A 13 11.84 10.77 -18.01
C ARG A 13 12.33 10.48 -16.60
N PHE A 14 12.39 9.20 -16.27
CA PHE A 14 12.97 8.71 -15.02
C PHE A 14 14.41 8.24 -15.22
N HIS A 15 15.25 8.57 -14.26
CA HIS A 15 16.64 8.13 -14.18
C HIS A 15 16.98 7.80 -12.73
N ASP A 16 17.87 6.85 -12.51
CA ASP A 16 18.39 6.58 -11.16
C ASP A 16 19.61 7.45 -10.90
N THR A 17 19.61 8.16 -9.77
CA THR A 17 20.74 8.95 -9.28
C THR A 17 21.26 8.35 -7.98
N GLU A 18 22.51 8.66 -7.64
CA GLU A 18 23.01 8.40 -6.29
C GLU A 18 22.22 9.21 -5.26
N LEU A 19 22.18 8.72 -4.02
CA LEU A 19 21.59 9.47 -2.92
C LEU A 19 22.28 10.83 -2.76
N PRO A 20 21.54 11.94 -2.81
CA PRO A 20 22.09 13.26 -2.52
C PRO A 20 22.57 13.38 -1.08
N ASP A 21 23.51 14.28 -0.83
CA ASP A 21 24.06 14.51 0.52
C ASP A 21 22.97 14.90 1.54
N TRP A 22 21.99 15.70 1.10
CA TRP A 22 20.84 16.09 1.94
C TRP A 22 20.00 14.88 2.35
N TYR A 23 19.92 13.83 1.51
CA TYR A 23 19.17 12.64 1.85
C TYR A 23 19.87 11.85 2.96
N ARG A 24 21.19 11.64 2.81
CA ARG A 24 22.01 10.99 3.84
C ARG A 24 22.03 11.78 5.14
N GLU A 25 21.99 13.10 5.05
CA GLU A 25 21.90 13.97 6.22
C GLU A 25 20.57 13.80 6.96
N ALA A 26 19.45 13.66 6.24
CA ALA A 26 18.15 13.37 6.85
C ALA A 26 18.13 11.99 7.51
N GLU A 27 18.72 10.97 6.88
CA GLU A 27 18.91 9.64 7.50
C GLU A 27 19.72 9.74 8.80
N ARG A 28 20.89 10.39 8.73
CA ARG A 28 21.76 10.61 9.89
C ARG A 28 21.04 11.35 11.01
N LEU A 29 20.27 12.37 10.67
CA LEU A 29 19.52 13.19 11.62
C LEU A 29 18.43 12.38 12.33
N SER A 30 17.66 11.59 11.58
CA SER A 30 16.63 10.72 12.13
C SER A 30 17.23 9.67 13.08
N GLU A 31 18.36 9.06 12.69
CA GLU A 31 19.05 8.06 13.52
C GLU A 31 19.67 8.67 14.78
N THR A 32 20.35 9.81 14.66
CA THR A 32 21.11 10.42 15.75
C THR A 32 20.22 11.13 16.76
N GLU A 33 19.19 11.84 16.29
CA GLU A 33 18.32 12.66 17.14
C GLU A 33 16.98 11.98 17.46
N HIS A 34 16.76 10.75 16.96
CA HIS A 34 15.51 10.00 17.10
C HIS A 34 14.27 10.80 16.66
N VAL A 35 14.46 11.67 15.67
CA VAL A 35 13.40 12.47 15.06
C VAL A 35 12.70 11.62 14.00
N ASP A 36 11.38 11.78 13.91
CA ASP A 36 10.58 11.19 12.85
C ASP A 36 11.21 11.48 11.46
N PHE A 37 11.22 10.46 10.60
CA PHE A 37 11.94 10.51 9.33
C PHE A 37 11.42 11.61 8.40
N HIS A 38 10.10 11.86 8.42
CA HIS A 38 9.49 12.94 7.63
C HIS A 38 9.91 14.31 8.17
N ARG A 39 9.94 14.45 9.50
CA ARG A 39 10.45 15.68 10.16
C ARG A 39 11.95 15.91 9.96
N ALA A 40 12.73 14.86 9.77
CA ALA A 40 14.14 15.00 9.44
C ALA A 40 14.31 15.67 8.06
N PHE A 41 13.48 15.29 7.07
CA PHE A 41 13.44 15.98 5.78
C PHE A 41 12.94 17.41 5.87
N ASP A 42 11.93 17.68 6.71
CA ASP A 42 11.46 19.06 6.89
C ASP A 42 12.61 20.01 7.28
N ARG A 43 13.50 19.52 8.15
CA ARG A 43 14.67 20.26 8.62
C ARG A 43 15.77 20.38 7.57
N VAL A 44 16.07 19.30 6.86
CA VAL A 44 17.19 19.29 5.91
C VAL A 44 16.85 20.00 4.60
N LEU A 45 15.59 19.90 4.15
CA LEU A 45 15.10 20.56 2.95
C LEU A 45 14.61 21.98 3.20
N ASP A 46 14.62 22.42 4.47
CA ASP A 46 14.17 23.74 4.94
C ASP A 46 12.75 24.11 4.45
N CYS A 47 11.85 23.12 4.46
CA CYS A 47 10.46 23.31 4.08
C CYS A 47 9.57 22.22 4.70
N GLU A 48 8.32 22.55 5.01
CA GLU A 48 7.36 21.56 5.49
C GLU A 48 6.82 20.71 4.34
N HIS A 49 6.65 19.41 4.58
CA HIS A 49 5.94 18.56 3.65
C HIS A 49 4.44 18.83 3.58
N THR A 50 3.88 18.56 2.41
CA THR A 50 2.43 18.48 2.20
C THR A 50 2.02 17.04 1.92
N LEU A 51 0.97 16.57 2.60
CA LEU A 51 0.33 15.29 2.32
C LEU A 51 -0.65 15.45 1.15
N LEU A 52 -0.39 14.78 0.03
CA LEU A 52 -1.27 14.79 -1.17
C LEU A 52 -2.50 13.91 -1.01
N THR A 53 -2.43 12.94 -0.10
CA THR A 53 -3.48 11.95 0.14
C THR A 53 -3.98 12.12 1.56
N GLU A 54 -4.88 13.09 1.77
CA GLU A 54 -5.49 13.35 3.09
C GLU A 54 -6.02 12.07 3.76
N ASP A 55 -6.06 12.10 5.09
CA ASP A 55 -6.47 10.96 5.91
C ASP A 55 -7.78 10.34 5.42
N GLY A 56 -7.71 9.05 5.08
CA GLY A 56 -8.85 8.27 4.63
C GLY A 56 -9.11 8.25 3.11
N MET A 57 -8.44 9.09 2.30
CA MET A 57 -8.63 9.09 0.83
C MET A 57 -8.27 7.76 0.18
N LEU A 58 -7.25 7.05 0.69
CA LEU A 58 -6.77 5.79 0.12
C LEU A 58 -7.03 4.59 1.04
N GLY A 59 -7.90 4.72 2.05
CA GLY A 59 -8.13 3.67 3.04
C GLY A 59 -6.87 3.29 3.83
N GLY A 60 -5.89 4.20 3.91
CA GLY A 60 -4.59 3.98 4.54
C GLY A 60 -3.62 3.11 3.73
N ALA A 61 -3.90 2.83 2.46
CA ALA A 61 -3.05 1.95 1.65
C ALA A 61 -1.75 2.62 1.18
N LEU A 62 -1.81 3.92 0.87
CA LEU A 62 -0.71 4.71 0.36
C LEU A 62 -0.76 6.11 0.96
N GLU A 63 0.40 6.64 1.28
CA GLU A 63 0.60 8.02 1.74
C GLU A 63 1.62 8.67 0.81
N ILE A 64 1.22 9.76 0.16
CA ILE A 64 2.11 10.50 -0.75
C ILE A 64 2.39 11.86 -0.14
N ARG A 65 3.65 12.11 0.20
CA ARG A 65 4.14 13.38 0.74
C ARG A 65 5.06 14.05 -0.26
N PHE A 66 5.06 15.38 -0.30
CA PHE A 66 6.06 16.12 -1.07
C PHE A 66 6.60 17.32 -0.33
N TRP A 67 7.87 17.64 -0.60
CA TRP A 67 8.63 18.77 -0.10
C TRP A 67 9.00 19.67 -1.30
N PRO A 68 8.38 20.85 -1.44
CA PRO A 68 8.70 21.78 -2.53
C PRO A 68 9.90 22.66 -2.16
N SER A 69 11.10 22.06 -2.06
CA SER A 69 12.31 22.80 -1.71
C SER A 69 12.73 23.74 -2.84
N GLU A 70 13.00 25.01 -2.50
CA GLU A 70 13.48 26.01 -3.47
C GLU A 70 14.88 25.67 -4.01
N ILE A 71 15.68 24.94 -3.24
CA ILE A 71 17.08 24.62 -3.54
C ILE A 71 17.18 23.27 -4.27
N HIS A 72 16.42 22.28 -3.82
CA HIS A 72 16.55 20.90 -4.26
C HIS A 72 15.45 20.45 -5.24
N GLY A 73 14.48 21.32 -5.54
CA GLY A 73 13.30 20.97 -6.31
C GLY A 73 12.26 20.25 -5.46
N VAL A 74 11.33 19.56 -6.13
CA VAL A 74 10.23 18.86 -5.42
C VAL A 74 10.65 17.43 -5.10
N PHE A 75 10.84 17.13 -3.82
CA PHE A 75 11.05 15.77 -3.35
C PHE A 75 9.70 15.12 -3.02
N VAL A 76 9.47 13.91 -3.50
CA VAL A 76 8.24 13.15 -3.29
C VAL A 76 8.56 11.81 -2.68
N MET A 77 7.80 11.46 -1.65
CA MET A 77 7.91 10.20 -0.94
C MET A 77 6.56 9.49 -0.95
N ILE A 78 6.60 8.24 -1.37
CA ILE A 78 5.44 7.37 -1.47
C ILE A 78 5.64 6.24 -0.46
N ASP A 79 4.75 6.18 0.52
CA ASP A 79 4.85 5.28 1.66
C ASP A 79 3.58 4.45 1.81
N THR A 80 3.72 3.35 2.53
CA THR A 80 2.62 2.63 3.17
C THR A 80 2.80 2.73 4.68
N PRO A 81 1.78 2.42 5.50
CA PRO A 81 1.93 2.35 6.96
C PRO A 81 3.02 1.39 7.45
N LEU A 82 3.49 0.48 6.59
CA LEU A 82 4.46 -0.55 6.94
C LEU A 82 5.86 -0.31 6.37
N SER A 83 5.98 0.51 5.31
CA SER A 83 7.25 0.67 4.58
C SER A 83 7.21 1.80 3.57
N PHE A 84 8.40 2.36 3.29
CA PHE A 84 8.67 3.23 2.14
C PHE A 84 8.53 2.44 0.83
N VAL A 85 7.82 2.98 -0.15
CA VAL A 85 7.60 2.36 -1.46
C VAL A 85 8.54 2.94 -2.51
N GLU A 86 8.60 4.27 -2.62
CA GLU A 86 9.36 4.93 -3.68
C GLU A 86 9.66 6.39 -3.33
N HIS A 87 10.88 6.83 -3.61
CA HIS A 87 11.35 8.19 -3.40
C HIS A 87 11.76 8.82 -4.74
N VAL A 88 11.18 9.98 -5.07
CA VAL A 88 11.40 10.66 -6.36
C VAL A 88 11.79 12.12 -6.13
N ILE A 89 12.84 12.59 -6.81
CA ILE A 89 13.15 14.03 -6.91
C ILE A 89 12.75 14.56 -8.29
N VAL A 90 12.09 15.71 -8.30
CA VAL A 90 11.74 16.50 -9.50
C VAL A 90 12.53 17.81 -9.42
N PRO A 91 13.75 17.87 -9.99
CA PRO A 91 14.63 19.03 -9.79
C PRO A 91 14.09 20.29 -10.46
N ASN A 92 13.48 20.14 -11.64
CA ASN A 92 12.95 21.26 -12.41
C ASN A 92 11.47 21.52 -12.06
N PRO A 93 11.11 22.72 -11.57
CA PRO A 93 9.72 23.06 -11.27
C PRO A 93 8.78 22.93 -12.47
N ALA A 94 9.27 23.12 -13.69
CA ALA A 94 8.46 22.98 -14.91
C ALA A 94 7.98 21.53 -15.14
N ASP A 95 8.70 20.55 -14.60
CA ASP A 95 8.37 19.13 -14.71
C ASP A 95 7.41 18.64 -13.63
N TRP A 96 7.11 19.48 -12.61
CA TRP A 96 6.23 19.11 -11.50
C TRP A 96 4.82 18.76 -11.96
N LEU A 97 4.18 19.64 -12.73
CA LEU A 97 2.81 19.41 -13.20
C LEU A 97 2.71 18.18 -14.14
N PRO A 98 3.61 18.01 -15.12
CA PRO A 98 3.70 16.76 -15.88
C PRO A 98 3.88 15.52 -15.00
N PHE A 99 4.76 15.57 -14.00
CA PHE A 99 4.99 14.45 -13.09
C PHE A 99 3.73 14.09 -12.30
N LEU A 100 3.11 15.10 -11.67
CA LEU A 100 1.91 14.94 -10.87
C LEU A 100 0.76 14.37 -11.69
N SER A 101 0.49 14.95 -12.86
CA SER A 101 -0.64 14.55 -13.72
C SER A 101 -0.46 13.18 -14.37
N ARG A 102 0.77 12.81 -14.75
CA ARG A 102 1.04 11.58 -15.49
C ARG A 102 1.31 10.37 -14.59
N TYR A 103 1.81 10.58 -13.38
CA TYR A 103 2.23 9.48 -12.50
C TYR A 103 1.52 9.50 -11.15
N LEU A 104 1.51 10.61 -10.42
CA LEU A 104 0.91 10.64 -9.08
C LEU A 104 -0.62 10.57 -9.13
N ALA A 105 -1.29 11.39 -9.94
CA ALA A 105 -2.75 11.42 -10.01
C ALA A 105 -3.35 10.07 -10.46
N PRO A 106 -2.81 9.38 -11.49
CA PRO A 106 -3.24 8.02 -11.83
C PRO A 106 -2.99 7.02 -10.70
N LEU A 107 -1.83 7.09 -10.02
CA LEU A 107 -1.52 6.22 -8.88
C LEU A 107 -2.53 6.40 -7.75
N ILE A 108 -2.82 7.65 -7.37
CA ILE A 108 -3.84 8.01 -6.37
C ILE A 108 -5.21 7.47 -6.82
N GLY A 109 -5.57 7.66 -8.08
CA GLY A 109 -6.84 7.19 -8.65
C GLY A 109 -6.99 5.67 -8.54
N VAL A 110 -5.97 4.91 -8.95
CA VAL A 110 -5.98 3.43 -8.88
C VAL A 110 -6.01 2.94 -7.44
N ALA A 111 -5.24 3.58 -6.55
CA ALA A 111 -5.22 3.24 -5.14
C ALA A 111 -6.61 3.45 -4.50
N ASN A 112 -7.26 4.58 -4.79
CA ASN A 112 -8.60 4.88 -4.30
C ASN A 112 -9.64 3.87 -4.83
N GLN A 113 -9.61 3.59 -6.14
CA GLN A 113 -10.50 2.60 -6.76
C GLN A 113 -10.32 1.22 -6.14
N SER A 114 -9.08 0.81 -5.88
CA SER A 114 -8.77 -0.48 -5.24
C SER A 114 -9.35 -0.54 -3.81
N SER A 115 -9.19 0.52 -3.02
CA SER A 115 -9.75 0.61 -1.68
C SER A 115 -11.29 0.58 -1.69
N LEU A 116 -11.93 1.23 -2.67
CA LEU A 116 -13.38 1.16 -2.87
C LEU A 116 -13.85 -0.24 -3.26
N ILE A 117 -13.13 -0.94 -4.15
CA ILE A 117 -13.46 -2.32 -4.54
C ILE A 117 -13.36 -3.24 -3.33
N ALA A 118 -12.30 -3.12 -2.52
CA ALA A 118 -12.16 -3.89 -1.29
C ALA A 118 -13.31 -3.62 -0.32
N LEU A 119 -13.71 -2.36 -0.15
CA LEU A 119 -14.87 -2.01 0.68
C LEU A 119 -16.17 -2.62 0.15
N HIS A 120 -16.44 -2.51 -1.16
CA HIS A 120 -17.63 -3.12 -1.76
C HIS A 120 -17.63 -4.65 -1.63
N GLY A 121 -16.47 -5.30 -1.76
CA GLY A 121 -16.32 -6.74 -1.51
C GLY A 121 -16.73 -7.13 -0.08
N ARG A 122 -16.24 -6.38 0.92
CA ARG A 122 -16.61 -6.60 2.32
C ARG A 122 -18.10 -6.41 2.58
N ILE A 123 -18.70 -5.35 2.04
CA ILE A 123 -20.14 -5.09 2.16
C ILE A 123 -20.94 -6.20 1.49
N GLY A 124 -20.55 -6.62 0.28
CA GLY A 124 -21.19 -7.70 -0.46
C GLY A 124 -21.15 -9.02 0.31
N ASN A 125 -19.98 -9.40 0.82
CA ASN A 125 -19.80 -10.59 1.64
C ASN A 125 -20.69 -10.55 2.90
N ALA A 126 -20.70 -9.41 3.60
CA ALA A 126 -21.50 -9.23 4.80
C ALA A 126 -23.01 -9.31 4.50
N PHE A 127 -23.45 -8.72 3.39
CA PHE A 127 -24.84 -8.77 2.96
C PHE A 127 -25.27 -10.20 2.60
N ILE A 128 -24.44 -10.94 1.86
CA ILE A 128 -24.68 -12.34 1.51
C ILE A 128 -24.77 -13.20 2.78
N ALA A 129 -23.83 -13.02 3.72
CA ALA A 129 -23.81 -13.73 4.99
C ALA A 129 -25.08 -13.45 5.82
N TRP A 130 -25.45 -12.17 5.94
CA TRP A 130 -26.67 -11.76 6.64
C TRP A 130 -27.92 -12.34 6.00
N ALA A 131 -28.03 -12.29 4.67
CA ALA A 131 -29.18 -12.82 3.94
C ALA A 131 -29.33 -14.35 4.10
N ARG A 132 -28.22 -15.09 4.24
CA ARG A 132 -28.23 -16.56 4.43
C ARG A 132 -28.46 -16.98 5.87
N HIS A 133 -27.80 -16.34 6.82
CA HIS A 133 -27.68 -16.81 8.21
C HIS A 133 -28.31 -15.87 9.24
N GLY A 134 -28.87 -14.74 8.80
CA GLY A 134 -29.48 -13.74 9.65
C GLY A 134 -28.46 -12.92 10.44
N LYS A 135 -28.53 -12.95 11.77
CA LYS A 135 -27.79 -12.04 12.67
C LYS A 135 -26.29 -11.98 12.36
N GLY A 136 -25.72 -10.78 12.23
CA GLY A 136 -24.33 -10.58 11.80
C GLY A 136 -23.22 -10.88 12.81
N THR A 137 -23.49 -11.54 13.95
CA THR A 137 -22.46 -11.84 14.97
C THR A 137 -21.35 -12.78 14.48
N HIS A 138 -21.59 -13.48 13.39
CA HIS A 138 -20.65 -14.41 12.75
C HIS A 138 -19.91 -13.77 11.55
N ILE A 139 -20.16 -12.50 11.25
CA ILE A 139 -19.56 -11.78 10.12
C ILE A 139 -18.30 -11.07 10.61
N GLY A 140 -17.16 -11.35 9.96
CA GLY A 140 -15.90 -10.68 10.24
C GLY A 140 -15.97 -9.19 9.85
N ARG A 141 -15.55 -8.29 10.75
CA ARG A 141 -15.53 -6.84 10.47
C ARG A 141 -14.52 -6.46 9.39
N GLU A 142 -13.42 -7.19 9.31
CA GLU A 142 -12.32 -6.88 8.39
C GLU A 142 -12.53 -7.40 6.98
N THR A 143 -13.23 -8.52 6.81
CA THR A 143 -13.39 -9.20 5.51
C THR A 143 -14.84 -9.26 5.02
N GLY A 144 -15.81 -9.04 5.92
CA GLY A 144 -17.23 -9.28 5.65
C GLY A 144 -17.60 -10.75 5.53
N GLU A 145 -16.66 -11.68 5.74
CA GLU A 145 -16.90 -13.11 5.54
C GLU A 145 -17.65 -13.73 6.72
N SER A 146 -18.47 -14.73 6.41
CA SER A 146 -19.21 -15.52 7.39
C SER A 146 -18.35 -16.65 7.94
N ARG A 147 -18.14 -16.69 9.26
CA ARG A 147 -17.49 -17.84 9.92
C ARG A 147 -18.24 -19.14 9.68
N ILE A 148 -19.58 -19.09 9.57
CA ILE A 148 -20.41 -20.27 9.31
C ILE A 148 -20.12 -20.83 7.91
N ASP A 149 -19.97 -19.96 6.90
CA ASP A 149 -19.64 -20.40 5.53
C ASP A 149 -18.22 -20.97 5.47
N LEU A 150 -17.26 -20.35 6.16
CA LEU A 150 -15.89 -20.83 6.25
C LEU A 150 -15.80 -22.23 6.90
N ASP A 151 -16.53 -22.45 7.99
CA ASP A 151 -16.58 -23.75 8.68
C ASP A 151 -17.23 -24.82 7.79
N ASN A 152 -18.35 -24.50 7.15
CA ASN A 152 -19.04 -25.40 6.22
C ASN A 152 -18.16 -25.80 5.03
N ASP A 153 -17.44 -24.85 4.44
CA ASP A 153 -16.53 -25.13 3.33
C ASP A 153 -15.32 -25.95 3.77
N ARG A 154 -14.79 -25.72 4.98
CA ARG A 154 -13.72 -26.54 5.56
C ARG A 154 -14.17 -27.99 5.74
N ASP A 155 -15.37 -28.20 6.26
CA ASP A 155 -15.93 -29.54 6.48
C ASP A 155 -16.24 -30.25 5.16
N ARG A 156 -16.76 -29.54 4.16
CA ARG A 156 -16.93 -30.09 2.80
C ARG A 156 -15.60 -30.55 2.21
N ARG A 157 -14.55 -29.73 2.30
CA ARG A 157 -13.21 -30.08 1.79
C ARG A 157 -12.64 -31.31 2.50
N ARG A 158 -12.78 -31.39 3.83
CA ARG A 158 -12.36 -32.57 4.62
C ARG A 158 -13.12 -33.83 4.20
N ALA A 159 -14.44 -33.73 4.04
CA ALA A 159 -15.26 -34.85 3.59
C ALA A 159 -14.87 -35.32 2.18
N GLN A 160 -14.57 -34.40 1.26
CA GLN A 160 -14.08 -34.73 -0.08
C GLN A 160 -12.72 -35.44 -0.04
N GLN A 161 -11.79 -34.95 0.77
CA GLN A 161 -10.47 -35.59 0.95
C GLN A 161 -10.59 -37.00 1.53
N ALA A 162 -11.43 -37.19 2.55
CA ALA A 162 -11.66 -38.51 3.14
C ALA A 162 -12.27 -39.50 2.13
N ARG A 163 -13.22 -39.05 1.31
CA ARG A 163 -13.80 -39.87 0.23
C ARG A 163 -12.75 -40.26 -0.82
N ALA A 164 -11.93 -39.30 -1.25
CA ALA A 164 -10.86 -39.55 -2.21
C ALA A 164 -9.79 -40.52 -1.66
N ALA A 165 -9.45 -40.43 -0.37
CA ALA A 165 -8.52 -41.34 0.28
C ALA A 165 -9.09 -42.77 0.35
N MET A 166 -10.34 -42.93 0.78
CA MET A 166 -11.02 -44.23 0.80
C MET A 166 -11.15 -44.86 -0.59
N GLU A 167 -11.40 -44.05 -1.63
CA GLU A 167 -11.45 -44.55 -3.01
C GLU A 167 -10.08 -45.04 -3.49
N ARG A 168 -8.99 -44.36 -3.12
CA ARG A 168 -7.62 -44.81 -3.43
C ARG A 168 -7.26 -46.11 -2.71
N GLU A 169 -7.51 -46.19 -1.39
CA GLU A 169 -7.27 -47.42 -0.63
C GLU A 169 -8.08 -48.61 -1.18
N ARG A 170 -9.31 -48.37 -1.65
CA ARG A 170 -10.15 -49.41 -2.26
C ARG A 170 -9.64 -49.86 -3.63
N GLN A 171 -8.95 -48.99 -4.37
CA GLN A 171 -8.31 -49.34 -5.65
C GLN A 171 -6.99 -50.09 -5.43
N GLU A 172 -6.18 -49.66 -4.45
CA GLU A 172 -4.89 -50.28 -4.10
C GLU A 172 -5.07 -51.65 -3.43
N GLY A 173 -6.07 -51.83 -2.55
CA GLY A 173 -6.39 -53.13 -1.93
C GLY A 173 -7.10 -54.13 -2.85
N ARG A 174 -7.31 -53.77 -4.13
CA ARG A 174 -7.85 -54.66 -5.17
C ARG A 174 -6.79 -55.10 -6.20
N ALA A 175 -5.56 -54.60 -6.08
CA ALA A 175 -4.38 -55.06 -6.83
C ALA A 175 -3.67 -56.19 -6.07
#